data_AF-A0A9D9IQ56-F1
#
_entry.id   AF-A0A9D9IQ56-F1
#
_cell.length_a   1.000
_cell.length_b   1.000
_cell.length_c   1.000
_cell.angle_alpha   90.00
_cell.angle_beta   90.00
_cell.angle_gamma   90.00
#
_symmetry.space_group_name_H-M   'P 1'
#
loop_
_entity.id
_entity.type
_entity.pdbx_description
1 polymer ?
#
loop_
_entity_poly.entity_id
_entity_poly.type
_entity_poly.pdbx_seq_one_letter_code
_entity_poly.pdbx_strand_id
1 'polypeptide(L)'
;ISYNQTEENVGNGFNHEIITNQLRGEAGYDGVICTDWIITHDERHPGIHSGKPWGVEGMTEGERHYKVLMAGCDQFGGNNVKAPVLEAYEMGVKEHGEEFMRRRFEESARRLLLNIFRTGLFENPYVDVEEAKSVVGNEEFMRKGYEQQLKSIVMVKNHGGLLPLQGRKKVYIPNRHVPEYKDYWRATVPETDYQPVPDKILGKYYDRAATPEEADFAIVFIESPHSYLMGYDPDDVKKGGNGYIPISLQYNDYTAVNARAVSIAGGDPFEDFTNRSYRGKSTHTTNRCDLTMLEETRKAMGGKPVVLVLMMSNPTVMKKIEPLADAILIGFDVQAQAYIDIVSGKFEPTALLPVQLPADMDAVEEHCEDKPRDIRCYRDADGNVYDFAFGLDWDGVIDDDRVRRYK
;
A
#
# COMPACT_ATOMS: atom_id res chain seq x y z
N ILE A 1 -13.75 -3.74 -8.26
CA ILE A 1 -15.09 -3.41 -8.81
C ILE A 1 -14.88 -2.36 -9.88
N SER A 2 -15.51 -2.52 -11.04
CA SER A 2 -15.46 -1.56 -12.14
C SER A 2 -16.85 -0.97 -12.35
N TYR A 3 -17.13 0.16 -11.71
CA TYR A 3 -18.45 0.80 -11.72
C TYR A 3 -18.70 1.54 -13.05
N ASN A 4 -19.88 1.35 -13.64
CA ASN A 4 -20.31 1.94 -14.92
C ASN A 4 -19.33 1.70 -16.09
N GLN A 5 -18.56 0.62 -16.04
CA GLN A 5 -17.66 0.23 -17.14
C GLN A 5 -18.31 -0.78 -18.11
N THR A 6 -19.43 -1.38 -17.72
CA THR A 6 -20.20 -2.34 -18.52
C THR A 6 -21.70 -2.14 -18.27
N GLU A 7 -22.56 -2.86 -18.99
CA GLU A 7 -24.02 -2.86 -18.77
C GLU A 7 -24.44 -3.38 -17.38
N GLU A 8 -23.56 -4.12 -16.69
CA GLU A 8 -23.85 -4.69 -15.36
C GLU A 8 -22.88 -4.18 -14.29
N ASN A 9 -23.43 -3.58 -13.23
CA ASN A 9 -22.70 -3.12 -12.05
C ASN A 9 -22.61 -4.24 -11.00
N VAL A 10 -21.70 -5.20 -11.24
CA VAL A 10 -21.34 -6.28 -10.31
C VAL A 10 -19.83 -6.38 -10.12
N GLY A 11 -19.38 -7.09 -9.09
CA GLY A 11 -17.95 -7.31 -8.84
C GLY A 11 -17.30 -7.98 -10.05
N ASN A 12 -16.04 -7.64 -10.36
CA ASN A 12 -15.41 -8.06 -11.62
C ASN A 12 -15.37 -9.59 -11.80
N GLY A 13 -15.29 -10.37 -10.71
CA GLY A 13 -15.36 -11.83 -10.75
C GLY A 13 -16.71 -12.41 -11.22
N PHE A 14 -17.76 -11.59 -11.23
CA PHE A 14 -19.11 -11.94 -11.68
C PHE A 14 -19.45 -11.39 -13.08
N ASN A 15 -18.55 -10.58 -13.68
CA ASN A 15 -18.87 -9.80 -14.87
C ASN A 15 -18.37 -10.50 -16.16
N HIS A 16 -19.30 -10.97 -16.99
CA HIS A 16 -18.98 -11.68 -18.24
C HIS A 16 -18.26 -10.80 -19.28
N GLU A 17 -18.65 -9.53 -19.40
CA GLU A 17 -18.03 -8.62 -20.36
C GLU A 17 -16.53 -8.43 -20.06
N ILE A 18 -16.18 -8.19 -18.79
CA ILE A 18 -14.79 -8.04 -18.36
C ILE A 18 -14.02 -9.36 -18.50
N ILE A 19 -14.57 -10.46 -18.00
CA ILE A 19 -13.82 -11.72 -17.90
C ILE A 19 -13.76 -12.44 -19.24
N THR A 20 -14.88 -12.60 -19.95
CA THR A 20 -14.93 -13.38 -21.18
C THR A 20 -14.64 -12.52 -22.41
N ASN A 21 -15.30 -11.37 -22.58
CA ASN A 21 -15.15 -10.60 -23.81
C ASN A 21 -13.80 -9.85 -23.84
N GLN A 22 -13.49 -9.08 -22.80
CA GLN A 22 -12.26 -8.30 -22.76
C GLN A 22 -11.03 -9.18 -22.47
N LEU A 23 -11.00 -9.89 -21.33
CA LEU A 23 -9.81 -10.64 -20.93
C LEU A 23 -9.55 -11.88 -21.80
N ARG A 24 -10.55 -12.75 -22.01
CA ARG A 24 -10.35 -13.96 -22.84
C ARG A 24 -10.42 -13.66 -24.34
N GLY A 25 -11.37 -12.83 -24.78
CA GLY A 25 -11.57 -12.49 -26.18
C GLY A 25 -10.53 -11.52 -26.72
N GLU A 26 -10.59 -10.26 -26.31
CA GLU A 26 -9.74 -9.18 -26.86
C GLU A 26 -8.27 -9.35 -26.47
N ALA A 27 -7.98 -9.64 -25.20
CA ALA A 27 -6.61 -9.82 -24.71
C ALA A 27 -6.06 -11.24 -24.94
N GLY A 28 -6.90 -12.19 -25.38
CA GLY A 28 -6.47 -13.56 -25.73
C GLY A 28 -5.98 -14.40 -24.56
N TYR A 29 -6.39 -14.09 -23.32
CA TYR A 29 -5.92 -14.80 -22.14
C TYR A 29 -6.56 -16.20 -22.00
N ASP A 30 -5.75 -17.25 -22.16
CA ASP A 30 -6.17 -18.66 -21.99
C ASP A 30 -5.67 -19.31 -20.68
N GLY A 31 -5.21 -18.52 -19.72
CA GLY A 31 -4.81 -19.01 -18.40
C GLY A 31 -5.99 -19.22 -17.45
N VAL A 32 -5.66 -19.70 -16.25
CA VAL A 32 -6.61 -19.86 -15.13
C VAL A 32 -7.01 -18.49 -14.59
N ILE A 33 -8.30 -18.26 -14.47
CA ILE A 33 -8.86 -17.09 -13.77
C ILE A 33 -9.36 -17.55 -12.39
N CYS A 34 -8.72 -17.06 -11.34
CA CYS A 34 -9.10 -17.33 -9.95
C CYS A 34 -9.80 -16.11 -9.35
N THR A 35 -10.92 -16.31 -8.66
CA THR A 35 -11.55 -15.23 -7.90
C THR A 35 -10.67 -14.81 -6.72
N ASP A 36 -10.85 -13.57 -6.26
CA ASP A 36 -10.32 -13.15 -4.97
C ASP A 36 -11.01 -13.93 -3.82
N TRP A 37 -10.50 -13.74 -2.60
CA TRP A 37 -10.89 -14.47 -1.41
C TRP A 37 -12.39 -14.29 -1.09
N ILE A 38 -13.13 -15.40 -1.04
CA ILE A 38 -14.53 -15.51 -0.55
C ILE A 38 -15.55 -14.55 -1.18
N ILE A 39 -15.35 -14.10 -2.43
CA ILE A 39 -16.30 -13.18 -3.06
C ILE A 39 -17.73 -13.76 -3.20
N THR A 40 -17.87 -15.09 -3.16
CA THR A 40 -19.14 -15.82 -3.29
C THR A 40 -19.92 -15.95 -1.97
N HIS A 41 -19.27 -15.71 -0.82
CA HIS A 41 -19.93 -15.81 0.49
C HIS A 41 -20.76 -14.57 0.80
N ASP A 42 -21.64 -14.67 1.79
CA ASP A 42 -22.37 -13.52 2.31
C ASP A 42 -21.44 -12.50 2.96
N GLU A 43 -21.65 -11.23 2.61
CA GLU A 43 -21.15 -10.13 3.41
C GLU A 43 -21.93 -10.07 4.72
N ARG A 44 -21.24 -9.76 5.81
CA ARG A 44 -21.87 -9.58 7.12
C ARG A 44 -21.97 -8.12 7.55
N HIS A 45 -20.93 -7.34 7.24
CA HIS A 45 -20.83 -5.93 7.57
C HIS A 45 -19.57 -5.34 6.88
N PRO A 46 -19.59 -4.08 6.41
CA PRO A 46 -18.42 -3.43 5.76
C PRO A 46 -17.15 -3.42 6.64
N GLY A 47 -17.35 -3.34 7.95
CA GLY A 47 -16.29 -3.42 8.97
C GLY A 47 -15.82 -4.83 9.35
N ILE A 48 -16.21 -5.90 8.64
CA ILE A 48 -15.82 -7.28 8.97
C ILE A 48 -15.26 -7.97 7.72
N HIS A 49 -14.12 -8.65 7.87
CA HIS A 49 -13.58 -9.52 6.82
C HIS A 49 -14.53 -10.72 6.61
N SER A 50 -15.38 -10.61 5.60
CA SER A 50 -16.46 -11.54 5.23
C SER A 50 -16.63 -11.51 3.71
N GLY A 51 -17.67 -12.17 3.19
CA GLY A 51 -17.94 -12.20 1.76
C GLY A 51 -17.97 -10.82 1.11
N LYS A 52 -17.70 -10.79 -0.20
CA LYS A 52 -17.70 -9.56 -1.02
C LYS A 52 -18.55 -9.74 -2.29
N PRO A 53 -19.85 -10.09 -2.16
CA PRO A 53 -20.72 -10.40 -3.30
C PRO A 53 -21.31 -9.14 -3.96
N TRP A 54 -20.49 -8.11 -4.19
CA TRP A 54 -20.96 -6.79 -4.59
C TRP A 54 -21.79 -6.84 -5.89
N GLY A 55 -23.02 -6.31 -5.83
CA GLY A 55 -24.02 -6.30 -6.91
C GLY A 55 -24.81 -7.61 -7.07
N VAL A 56 -24.51 -8.64 -6.29
CA VAL A 56 -25.18 -9.95 -6.30
C VAL A 56 -25.50 -10.45 -4.89
N GLU A 57 -25.70 -9.53 -3.96
CA GLU A 57 -25.94 -9.81 -2.54
C GLU A 57 -27.25 -10.58 -2.35
N GLY A 58 -28.25 -10.35 -3.21
CA GLY A 58 -29.53 -11.07 -3.19
C GLY A 58 -29.49 -12.51 -3.73
N MET A 59 -28.37 -12.94 -4.33
CA MET A 59 -28.19 -14.31 -4.81
C MET A 59 -27.76 -15.23 -3.68
N THR A 60 -28.19 -16.48 -3.73
CA THR A 60 -27.63 -17.57 -2.93
C THR A 60 -26.16 -17.83 -3.30
N GLU A 61 -25.41 -18.49 -2.41
CA GLU A 61 -24.04 -18.87 -2.74
C GLU A 61 -23.95 -19.72 -4.02
N GLY A 62 -24.88 -20.66 -4.24
CA GLY A 62 -24.93 -21.48 -5.47
C GLY A 62 -25.12 -20.63 -6.73
N GLU A 63 -26.06 -19.68 -6.72
CA GLU A 63 -26.28 -18.74 -7.83
C GLU A 63 -25.05 -17.86 -8.10
N ARG A 64 -24.37 -17.40 -7.05
CA ARG A 64 -23.12 -16.65 -7.18
C ARG A 64 -22.02 -17.49 -7.84
N HIS A 65 -21.86 -18.76 -7.44
CA HIS A 65 -20.91 -19.67 -8.09
C HIS A 65 -21.28 -19.92 -9.55
N TYR A 66 -22.56 -20.07 -9.86
CA TYR A 66 -23.06 -20.20 -11.22
C TYR A 66 -22.69 -18.98 -12.07
N LYS A 67 -22.99 -17.78 -11.58
CA LYS A 67 -22.65 -16.54 -12.28
C LYS A 67 -21.14 -16.38 -12.50
N VAL A 68 -20.30 -16.71 -11.52
CA VAL A 68 -18.83 -16.70 -11.67
C VAL A 68 -18.35 -17.67 -12.75
N LEU A 69 -18.90 -18.89 -12.79
CA LEU A 69 -18.56 -19.88 -13.82
C LEU A 69 -18.98 -19.39 -15.20
N MET A 70 -20.19 -18.85 -15.32
CA MET A 70 -20.71 -18.33 -16.59
C MET A 70 -19.96 -17.07 -17.04
N ALA A 71 -19.51 -16.22 -16.11
CA ALA A 71 -18.64 -15.08 -16.43
C ALA A 71 -17.29 -15.51 -17.02
N GLY A 72 -16.83 -16.73 -16.72
CA GLY A 72 -15.65 -17.34 -17.32
C GLY A 72 -14.52 -17.63 -16.34
N CYS A 73 -14.71 -17.48 -15.02
CA CYS A 73 -13.71 -17.82 -14.01
C CYS A 73 -13.55 -19.35 -13.85
N ASP A 74 -12.35 -19.82 -13.51
CA ASP A 74 -12.04 -21.26 -13.44
C ASP A 74 -11.88 -21.79 -12.00
N GLN A 75 -11.51 -20.91 -11.06
CA GLN A 75 -11.18 -21.27 -9.67
C GLN A 75 -11.74 -20.25 -8.67
N PHE A 76 -12.04 -20.72 -7.46
CA PHE A 76 -12.61 -19.90 -6.38
C PHE A 76 -11.61 -19.74 -5.22
N GLY A 77 -11.24 -18.49 -4.91
CA GLY A 77 -10.39 -18.14 -3.77
C GLY A 77 -11.13 -18.26 -2.43
N GLY A 78 -10.47 -18.81 -1.40
CA GLY A 78 -11.02 -18.91 -0.04
C GLY A 78 -12.19 -19.89 0.15
N ASN A 79 -12.49 -20.72 -0.84
CA ASN A 79 -13.59 -21.70 -0.81
C ASN A 79 -13.05 -23.13 -0.61
N ASN A 80 -13.65 -23.90 0.31
CA ASN A 80 -13.25 -25.29 0.60
C ASN A 80 -14.43 -26.29 0.62
N VAL A 81 -15.61 -25.86 0.17
CA VAL A 81 -16.82 -26.69 0.12
C VAL A 81 -17.30 -26.81 -1.32
N LYS A 82 -17.55 -28.04 -1.80
CA LYS A 82 -17.97 -28.29 -3.18
C LYS A 82 -19.45 -28.07 -3.46
N ALA A 83 -20.29 -28.04 -2.42
CA ALA A 83 -21.75 -28.06 -2.58
C ALA A 83 -22.29 -26.90 -3.45
N PRO A 84 -21.88 -25.63 -3.25
CA PRO A 84 -22.33 -24.54 -4.11
C PRO A 84 -21.93 -24.68 -5.59
N VAL A 85 -20.77 -25.31 -5.86
CA VAL A 85 -20.31 -25.58 -7.24
C VAL A 85 -21.16 -26.67 -7.91
N LEU A 86 -21.58 -27.69 -7.15
CA LEU A 86 -22.48 -28.72 -7.65
C LEU A 86 -23.88 -28.14 -7.94
N GLU A 87 -24.38 -27.28 -7.05
CA GLU A 87 -25.63 -26.56 -7.26
C GLU A 87 -25.56 -25.69 -8.52
N ALA A 88 -24.46 -24.95 -8.71
CA ALA A 88 -24.22 -24.17 -9.92
C ALA A 88 -24.19 -25.03 -11.20
N TYR A 89 -23.61 -26.23 -11.14
CA TYR A 89 -23.66 -27.17 -12.26
C TYR A 89 -25.10 -27.59 -12.57
N GLU A 90 -25.89 -27.95 -11.56
CA GLU A 90 -27.30 -28.32 -11.74
C GLU A 90 -28.14 -27.18 -12.32
N MET A 91 -27.89 -25.93 -11.90
CA MET A 91 -28.51 -24.74 -12.48
C MET A 91 -28.19 -24.61 -13.97
N GLY A 92 -26.91 -24.68 -14.33
CA GLY A 92 -26.50 -24.60 -15.73
C GLY A 92 -27.00 -25.74 -16.60
N VAL A 93 -27.12 -26.96 -16.05
CA VAL A 93 -27.69 -28.12 -16.77
C VAL A 93 -29.17 -27.86 -17.10
N LYS A 94 -29.92 -27.28 -16.16
CA LYS A 94 -31.33 -26.92 -16.39
C LYS A 94 -31.47 -25.82 -17.44
N GLU A 95 -30.56 -24.86 -17.49
CA GLU A 95 -30.63 -23.72 -18.41
C GLU A 95 -30.09 -24.02 -19.82
N HIS A 96 -28.95 -24.69 -19.92
CA HIS A 96 -28.20 -24.86 -21.18
C HIS A 96 -28.04 -26.32 -21.62
N GLY A 97 -28.41 -27.28 -20.77
CA GLY A 97 -28.23 -28.71 -21.00
C GLY A 97 -26.88 -29.24 -20.52
N GLU A 98 -26.84 -30.55 -20.30
CA GLU A 98 -25.67 -31.25 -19.74
C GLU A 98 -24.43 -31.14 -20.62
N GLU A 99 -24.58 -31.26 -21.94
CA GLU A 99 -23.44 -31.18 -22.86
C GLU A 99 -22.72 -29.84 -22.77
N PHE A 100 -23.47 -28.74 -22.67
CA PHE A 100 -22.92 -27.40 -22.54
C PHE A 100 -22.13 -27.26 -21.22
N MET A 101 -22.75 -27.63 -20.09
CA MET A 101 -22.10 -27.48 -18.79
C MET A 101 -20.90 -28.40 -18.62
N ARG A 102 -20.94 -29.60 -19.19
CA ARG A 102 -19.79 -30.50 -19.25
C ARG A 102 -18.61 -29.83 -19.95
N ARG A 103 -18.83 -29.25 -21.13
CA ARG A 103 -17.78 -28.51 -21.86
C ARG A 103 -17.24 -27.33 -21.06
N ARG A 104 -18.11 -26.57 -20.38
CA ARG A 104 -17.70 -25.43 -19.55
C ARG A 104 -16.79 -25.87 -18.39
N PHE A 105 -17.13 -26.95 -17.71
CA PHE A 105 -16.32 -27.50 -16.61
C PHE A 105 -15.03 -28.16 -17.11
N GLU A 106 -15.08 -28.89 -18.22
CA GLU A 106 -13.91 -29.46 -18.87
C GLU A 106 -12.91 -28.39 -19.31
N GLU A 107 -13.40 -27.22 -19.72
CA GLU A 107 -12.53 -26.09 -20.07
C GLU A 107 -11.79 -25.52 -18.84
N SER A 108 -12.47 -25.35 -17.70
CA SER A 108 -11.80 -25.00 -16.43
C SER A 108 -10.79 -26.08 -16.04
N ALA A 109 -11.17 -27.35 -16.13
CA ALA A 109 -10.30 -28.47 -15.79
C ALA A 109 -9.07 -28.52 -16.68
N ARG A 110 -9.21 -28.28 -17.99
CA ARG A 110 -8.10 -28.18 -18.93
C ARG A 110 -7.10 -27.11 -18.50
N ARG A 111 -7.56 -25.90 -18.17
CA ARG A 111 -6.69 -24.78 -17.75
C ARG A 111 -5.97 -25.08 -16.43
N LEU A 112 -6.71 -25.61 -15.45
CA LEU A 112 -6.15 -25.99 -14.15
C LEU A 112 -5.10 -27.09 -14.27
N LEU A 113 -5.41 -28.17 -15.01
CA LEU A 113 -4.49 -29.27 -15.26
C LEU A 113 -3.28 -28.83 -16.08
N LEU A 114 -3.46 -27.94 -17.06
CA LEU A 114 -2.37 -27.43 -17.88
C LEU A 114 -1.34 -26.66 -17.03
N ASN A 115 -1.77 -25.90 -16.02
CA ASN A 115 -0.86 -25.25 -15.07
C ASN A 115 -0.04 -26.27 -14.25
N ILE A 116 -0.64 -27.41 -13.89
CA ILE A 116 0.03 -28.51 -13.18
C ILE A 116 1.04 -29.22 -14.10
N PHE A 117 0.64 -29.56 -15.32
CA PHE A 117 1.54 -30.20 -16.30
C PHE A 117 2.70 -29.29 -16.71
N ARG A 118 2.44 -28.00 -17.00
CA ARG A 118 3.48 -27.04 -17.43
C ARG A 118 4.58 -26.83 -16.39
N THR A 119 4.26 -27.01 -15.11
CA THR A 119 5.21 -26.88 -14.00
C THR A 119 5.85 -28.21 -13.61
N GLY A 120 5.57 -29.31 -14.33
CA GLY A 120 6.14 -30.63 -14.08
C GLY A 120 5.62 -31.31 -12.82
N LEU A 121 4.52 -30.83 -12.24
CA LEU A 121 3.98 -31.33 -10.97
C LEU A 121 3.36 -32.74 -11.10
N PHE A 122 3.04 -33.19 -12.32
CA PHE A 122 2.65 -34.58 -12.56
C PHE A 122 3.83 -35.54 -12.43
N GLU A 123 4.99 -35.14 -12.93
CA GLU A 123 6.21 -35.95 -12.88
C GLU A 123 6.88 -35.89 -11.51
N ASN A 124 6.93 -34.70 -10.90
CA ASN A 124 7.47 -34.50 -9.56
C ASN A 124 6.77 -33.33 -8.84
N PRO A 125 5.83 -33.60 -7.91
CA PRO A 125 5.14 -32.56 -7.15
C PRO A 125 5.94 -32.04 -5.95
N TYR A 126 7.13 -32.61 -5.67
CA TYR A 126 7.87 -32.33 -4.45
C TYR A 126 9.01 -31.34 -4.67
N VAL A 127 9.27 -30.53 -3.64
CA VAL A 127 10.43 -29.64 -3.57
C VAL A 127 11.68 -30.42 -3.12
N ASP A 128 12.84 -30.11 -3.69
CA ASP A 128 14.12 -30.53 -3.12
C ASP A 128 14.45 -29.63 -1.92
N VAL A 129 14.45 -30.24 -0.73
CA VAL A 129 14.66 -29.53 0.54
C VAL A 129 16.09 -29.02 0.68
N GLU A 130 17.10 -29.76 0.18
CA GLU A 130 18.49 -29.35 0.31
C GLU A 130 18.83 -28.25 -0.70
N GLU A 131 18.28 -28.33 -1.92
CA GLU A 131 18.36 -27.23 -2.88
C GLU A 131 17.68 -25.97 -2.33
N ALA A 132 16.45 -26.08 -1.82
CA ALA A 132 15.72 -24.95 -1.26
C ALA A 132 16.50 -24.27 -0.12
N LYS A 133 17.10 -25.04 0.79
CA LYS A 133 17.98 -24.51 1.85
C LYS A 133 19.21 -23.80 1.31
N SER A 134 19.79 -24.28 0.21
CA SER A 134 20.95 -23.65 -0.42
C SER A 134 20.58 -22.34 -1.14
N VAL A 135 19.35 -22.21 -1.62
CA VAL A 135 18.87 -21.06 -2.39
C VAL A 135 18.31 -19.96 -1.48
N VAL A 136 17.49 -20.29 -0.49
CA VAL A 136 16.83 -19.29 0.38
C VAL A 136 17.87 -18.53 1.20
N GLY A 137 17.89 -17.20 1.05
CA GLY A 137 18.81 -16.34 1.80
C GLY A 137 20.27 -16.44 1.38
N ASN A 138 20.58 -17.03 0.21
CA ASN A 138 21.94 -17.09 -0.30
C ASN A 138 22.53 -15.69 -0.54
N GLU A 139 23.87 -15.60 -0.50
CA GLU A 139 24.59 -14.33 -0.57
C GLU A 139 24.27 -13.51 -1.84
N GLU A 140 24.15 -14.16 -3.00
CA GLU A 140 23.88 -13.47 -4.26
C GLU A 140 22.50 -12.79 -4.25
N PHE A 141 21.48 -13.50 -3.78
CA PHE A 141 20.11 -12.99 -3.74
C PHE A 141 19.95 -11.91 -2.66
N MET A 142 20.58 -12.10 -1.50
CA MET A 142 20.63 -11.08 -0.46
C MET A 142 21.33 -9.81 -0.95
N ARG A 143 22.43 -9.94 -1.70
CA ARG A 143 23.12 -8.81 -2.34
C ARG A 143 22.23 -8.10 -3.36
N LYS A 144 21.58 -8.84 -4.27
CA LYS A 144 20.64 -8.26 -5.26
C LYS A 144 19.47 -7.55 -4.59
N GLY A 145 18.88 -8.15 -3.56
CA GLY A 145 17.81 -7.54 -2.78
C GLY A 145 18.26 -6.26 -2.07
N TYR A 146 19.48 -6.25 -1.51
CA TYR A 146 20.05 -5.07 -0.89
C TYR A 146 20.38 -3.94 -1.89
N GLU A 147 20.92 -4.28 -3.07
CA GLU A 147 21.12 -3.32 -4.16
C GLU A 147 19.80 -2.70 -4.63
N GLN A 148 18.72 -3.49 -4.66
CA GLN A 148 17.41 -2.97 -4.99
C GLN A 148 16.90 -2.00 -3.92
N GLN A 149 17.12 -2.28 -2.62
CA GLN A 149 16.76 -1.36 -1.55
C GLN A 149 17.49 -0.01 -1.67
N LEU A 150 18.80 -0.03 -1.97
CA LEU A 150 19.58 1.19 -2.21
C LEU A 150 19.01 2.02 -3.37
N LYS A 151 18.59 1.36 -4.45
CA LYS A 151 17.96 1.99 -5.64
C LYS A 151 16.50 2.40 -5.45
N SER A 152 15.90 2.09 -4.30
CA SER A 152 14.49 2.41 -3.98
C SER A 152 14.34 3.59 -3.01
N ILE A 153 15.43 4.10 -2.43
CA ILE A 153 15.39 5.25 -1.52
C ILE A 153 15.45 6.55 -2.34
N VAL A 154 14.40 7.37 -2.21
CA VAL A 154 14.25 8.65 -2.90
C VAL A 154 14.74 9.76 -1.97
N MET A 155 15.77 10.50 -2.38
CA MET A 155 16.10 11.75 -1.71
C MET A 155 15.22 12.86 -2.27
N VAL A 156 14.43 13.52 -1.43
CA VAL A 156 13.51 14.59 -1.88
C VAL A 156 13.96 15.98 -1.43
N LYS A 157 14.85 16.07 -0.45
CA LYS A 157 15.46 17.31 0.02
C LYS A 157 16.91 17.08 0.39
N ASN A 158 17.78 18.02 0.00
CA ASN A 158 19.20 18.05 0.39
C ASN A 158 19.68 19.51 0.56
N HIS A 159 19.17 20.20 1.57
CA HIS A 159 19.38 21.63 1.78
C HIS A 159 20.87 21.97 1.87
N GLY A 160 21.31 22.92 1.04
CA GLY A 160 22.70 23.36 0.99
C GLY A 160 23.72 22.26 0.61
N GLY A 161 23.27 21.14 0.03
CA GLY A 161 24.14 20.00 -0.29
C GLY A 161 24.66 19.27 0.94
N LEU A 162 23.83 19.13 1.99
CA LEU A 162 24.20 18.51 3.27
C LEU A 162 24.74 17.08 3.12
N LEU A 163 24.04 16.23 2.36
CA LEU A 163 24.44 14.86 2.08
C LEU A 163 25.36 14.81 0.86
N PRO A 164 26.40 13.93 0.87
CA PRO A 164 26.70 12.94 1.92
C PRO A 164 27.53 13.49 3.10
N LEU A 165 27.32 12.92 4.29
CA LEU A 165 28.01 13.29 5.53
C LEU A 165 29.25 12.41 5.78
N GLN A 166 30.33 12.66 5.05
CA GLN A 166 31.53 11.83 5.12
C GLN A 166 32.35 12.00 6.42
N GLY A 167 33.15 10.98 6.73
CA GLY A 167 34.04 10.95 7.89
C GLY A 167 33.37 10.41 9.17
N ARG A 168 34.20 10.12 10.18
CA ARG A 168 33.75 9.52 11.44
C ARG A 168 33.17 10.57 12.39
N LYS A 169 31.92 10.96 12.12
CA LYS A 169 31.14 11.94 12.89
C LYS A 169 30.36 11.28 14.04
N LYS A 170 29.97 12.08 15.02
CA LYS A 170 29.00 11.71 16.06
C LYS A 170 27.57 11.94 15.57
N VAL A 171 26.71 10.93 15.68
CA VAL A 171 25.32 11.00 15.22
C VAL A 171 24.33 10.65 16.32
N TYR A 172 23.33 11.51 16.52
CA TYR A 172 22.20 11.21 17.39
C TYR A 172 21.08 10.54 16.58
N ILE A 173 20.59 9.40 17.06
CA ILE A 173 19.44 8.71 16.47
C ILE A 173 18.51 8.36 17.62
N PRO A 174 17.36 9.05 17.77
CA PRO A 174 16.42 8.76 18.84
C PRO A 174 15.86 7.34 18.69
N ASN A 175 15.52 6.72 19.83
CA ASN A 175 14.69 5.52 19.81
C ASN A 175 13.30 5.89 19.31
N ARG A 176 12.70 5.01 18.51
CA ARG A 176 11.35 5.21 18.00
C ARG A 176 10.35 4.44 18.86
N HIS A 177 9.30 5.14 19.26
CA HIS A 177 8.13 4.58 19.90
C HIS A 177 7.04 4.30 18.86
N VAL A 178 6.54 3.08 18.81
CA VAL A 178 5.40 2.67 17.98
C VAL A 178 4.23 2.40 18.92
N PRO A 179 3.18 3.24 18.88
CA PRO A 179 1.99 3.02 19.68
C PRO A 179 1.27 1.71 19.31
N GLU A 180 0.42 1.22 20.20
CA GLU A 180 -0.49 0.11 19.90
C GLU A 180 -1.34 0.45 18.65
N TYR A 181 -1.49 -0.52 17.75
CA TYR A 181 -2.32 -0.37 16.56
C TYR A 181 -2.99 -1.68 16.14
N LYS A 182 -3.87 -1.61 15.13
CA LYS A 182 -4.54 -2.76 14.55
C LYS A 182 -3.86 -3.14 13.23
N ASP A 183 -3.44 -4.39 13.08
CA ASP A 183 -2.88 -4.89 11.83
C ASP A 183 -3.95 -5.09 10.75
N TYR A 184 -3.53 -5.58 9.58
CA TYR A 184 -4.42 -5.88 8.45
C TYR A 184 -5.57 -6.83 8.82
N TRP A 185 -5.33 -7.77 9.73
CA TRP A 185 -6.33 -8.73 10.22
C TRP A 185 -7.14 -8.20 11.41
N ARG A 186 -6.97 -6.92 11.75
CA ARG A 186 -7.56 -6.25 12.92
C ARG A 186 -7.11 -6.83 14.27
N ALA A 187 -6.02 -7.60 14.28
CA ALA A 187 -5.39 -8.04 15.52
C ALA A 187 -4.69 -6.84 16.18
N THR A 188 -4.71 -6.80 17.52
CA THR A 188 -3.94 -5.79 18.27
C THR A 188 -2.45 -6.13 18.18
N VAL A 189 -1.65 -5.19 17.69
CA VAL A 189 -0.19 -5.20 17.80
C VAL A 189 0.17 -4.30 18.98
N PRO A 190 0.84 -4.84 20.03
CA PRO A 190 1.18 -4.05 21.21
C PRO A 190 2.19 -2.94 20.89
N GLU A 191 2.18 -1.89 21.70
CA GLU A 191 3.18 -0.82 21.60
C GLU A 191 4.61 -1.36 21.78
N THR A 192 5.58 -0.71 21.13
CA THR A 192 6.98 -1.11 21.22
C THR A 192 7.92 0.07 21.02
N ASP A 193 9.02 0.07 21.77
CA ASP A 193 10.14 0.98 21.59
C ASP A 193 11.33 0.22 21.00
N TYR A 194 11.97 0.79 19.98
CA TYR A 194 13.15 0.17 19.38
C TYR A 194 14.17 1.18 18.90
N GLN A 195 15.43 0.73 18.80
CA GLN A 195 16.52 1.49 18.21
C GLN A 195 16.51 1.28 16.68
N PRO A 196 16.26 2.31 15.86
CA PRO A 196 16.07 2.14 14.41
C PRO A 196 17.30 1.61 13.67
N VAL A 197 18.50 1.92 14.17
CA VAL A 197 19.77 1.53 13.56
C VAL A 197 20.63 0.80 14.58
N PRO A 198 20.91 -0.51 14.42
CA PRO A 198 21.83 -1.24 15.28
C PRO A 198 23.27 -0.70 15.23
N ASP A 199 24.00 -0.75 16.35
CA ASP A 199 25.37 -0.23 16.43
C ASP A 199 26.37 -0.94 15.51
N LYS A 200 26.14 -2.23 15.22
CA LYS A 200 26.93 -2.99 14.24
C LYS A 200 26.84 -2.40 12.82
N ILE A 201 25.71 -1.79 12.48
CA ILE A 201 25.50 -1.11 11.20
C ILE A 201 26.11 0.28 11.26
N LEU A 202 25.79 1.03 12.31
CA LEU A 202 26.20 2.43 12.47
C LEU A 202 27.72 2.60 12.60
N GLY A 203 28.35 1.78 13.44
CA GLY A 203 29.77 1.86 13.80
C GLY A 203 30.75 1.61 12.64
N LYS A 204 30.24 1.22 11.46
CA LYS A 204 31.01 1.18 10.22
C LYS A 204 31.36 2.58 9.71
N TYR A 205 30.57 3.60 10.05
CA TYR A 205 30.70 4.96 9.50
C TYR A 205 30.73 6.04 10.58
N TYR A 206 29.90 5.90 11.62
CA TYR A 206 29.68 6.95 12.63
C TYR A 206 29.76 6.41 14.05
N ASP A 207 30.02 7.30 14.99
CA ASP A 207 29.92 7.01 16.42
C ASP A 207 28.57 7.51 16.96
N ARG A 208 27.85 6.68 17.72
CA ARG A 208 26.56 7.09 18.30
C ARG A 208 26.77 8.14 19.39
N ALA A 209 26.06 9.25 19.29
CA ALA A 209 25.95 10.23 20.37
C ALA A 209 24.87 9.81 21.37
N ALA A 210 25.14 9.97 22.66
CA ALA A 210 24.16 9.69 23.71
C ALA A 210 23.07 10.79 23.78
N THR A 211 23.43 12.02 23.43
CA THR A 211 22.53 13.18 23.44
C THR A 211 22.61 13.99 22.14
N PRO A 212 21.57 14.75 21.80
CA PRO A 212 21.59 15.67 20.67
C PRO A 212 22.72 16.70 20.74
N GLU A 213 23.06 17.18 21.93
CA GLU A 213 24.05 18.25 22.14
C GLU A 213 25.46 17.82 21.76
N GLU A 214 25.80 16.55 21.98
CA GLU A 214 27.11 15.97 21.65
C GLU A 214 27.26 15.55 20.19
N ALA A 215 26.16 15.49 19.43
CA ALA A 215 26.16 15.02 18.06
C ALA A 215 26.57 16.11 17.07
N ASP A 216 27.22 15.72 15.98
CA ASP A 216 27.46 16.58 14.82
C ASP A 216 26.18 16.76 13.98
N PHE A 217 25.33 15.74 13.93
CA PHE A 217 24.03 15.72 13.23
C PHE A 217 23.09 14.67 13.84
N ALA A 218 21.81 14.71 13.47
CA ALA A 218 20.84 13.69 13.83
C ALA A 218 20.27 12.97 12.61
N ILE A 219 19.88 11.70 12.79
CA ILE A 219 19.01 10.97 11.85
C ILE A 219 17.74 10.58 12.58
N VAL A 220 16.59 11.02 12.11
CA VAL A 220 15.28 10.72 12.70
C VAL A 220 14.49 9.81 11.76
N PHE A 221 14.00 8.69 12.27
CA PHE A 221 13.19 7.74 11.50
C PHE A 221 11.73 7.89 11.89
N ILE A 222 10.85 8.13 10.91
CA ILE A 222 9.39 8.18 11.11
C ILE A 222 8.68 7.32 10.07
N GLU A 223 7.43 6.92 10.33
CA GLU A 223 6.54 6.37 9.31
C GLU A 223 5.52 7.39 8.84
N SER A 224 4.99 7.21 7.63
CA SER A 224 3.86 8.00 7.15
C SER A 224 2.68 7.97 8.14
N PRO A 225 1.83 9.00 8.16
CA PRO A 225 0.68 9.08 9.06
C PRO A 225 -0.24 7.84 9.00
N HIS A 226 -0.54 7.28 10.18
CA HIS A 226 -1.46 6.15 10.36
C HIS A 226 -2.81 6.67 10.82
N SER A 227 -3.72 6.91 9.88
CA SER A 227 -5.06 7.39 10.19
C SER A 227 -5.82 6.40 11.09
N TYR A 228 -6.51 6.92 12.11
CA TYR A 228 -7.32 6.10 12.99
C TYR A 228 -8.39 5.32 12.21
N LEU A 229 -8.46 4.01 12.45
CA LEU A 229 -9.43 3.05 11.88
C LEU A 229 -9.61 3.07 10.34
N MET A 230 -8.69 3.67 9.59
CA MET A 230 -8.65 3.62 8.11
C MET A 230 -10.00 3.99 7.45
N GLY A 231 -10.69 5.00 7.96
CA GLY A 231 -11.86 5.60 7.31
C GLY A 231 -13.24 5.10 7.75
N TYR A 232 -13.32 4.17 8.71
CA TYR A 232 -14.60 3.72 9.28
C TYR A 232 -14.53 3.53 10.80
N ASP A 233 -15.38 4.24 11.54
CA ASP A 233 -15.49 4.18 13.00
C ASP A 233 -16.88 3.65 13.44
N PRO A 234 -16.97 2.43 14.01
CA PRO A 234 -18.21 1.90 14.56
C PRO A 234 -18.79 2.76 15.69
N ASP A 235 -17.97 3.53 16.41
CA ASP A 235 -18.47 4.42 17.47
C ASP A 235 -19.11 5.69 16.91
N ASP A 236 -18.77 6.12 15.70
CA ASP A 236 -19.49 7.16 14.97
C ASP A 236 -20.93 6.70 14.66
N VAL A 237 -21.11 5.45 14.23
CA VAL A 237 -22.45 4.85 14.02
C VAL A 237 -23.26 4.87 15.32
N LYS A 238 -22.66 4.46 16.44
CA LYS A 238 -23.33 4.48 17.76
C LYS A 238 -23.75 5.87 18.21
N LYS A 239 -23.06 6.92 17.74
CA LYS A 239 -23.39 8.33 17.99
C LYS A 239 -24.40 8.91 16.99
N GLY A 240 -24.92 8.10 16.06
CA GLY A 240 -25.88 8.51 15.04
C GLY A 240 -25.26 9.04 13.75
N GLY A 241 -23.94 8.87 13.55
CA GLY A 241 -23.27 9.13 12.29
C GLY A 241 -23.40 7.96 11.31
N ASN A 242 -22.86 8.13 10.10
CA ASN A 242 -22.86 7.10 9.04
C ASN A 242 -21.66 6.14 9.11
N GLY A 243 -20.80 6.23 10.13
CA GLY A 243 -19.62 5.39 10.32
C GLY A 243 -18.38 5.84 9.57
N TYR A 244 -18.51 6.56 8.46
CA TYR A 244 -17.35 6.98 7.66
C TYR A 244 -16.67 8.21 8.26
N ILE A 245 -15.35 8.17 8.38
CA ILE A 245 -14.50 9.27 8.89
C ILE A 245 -13.39 9.57 7.88
N PRO A 246 -12.79 10.77 7.87
CA PRO A 246 -11.71 11.06 6.95
C PRO A 246 -10.49 10.18 7.20
N ILE A 247 -9.73 9.92 6.13
CA ILE A 247 -8.39 9.34 6.21
C ILE A 247 -7.38 10.49 6.19
N SER A 248 -6.61 10.65 7.26
CA SER A 248 -5.61 11.71 7.35
C SER A 248 -4.25 11.26 6.79
N LEU A 249 -3.69 12.06 5.88
CA LEU A 249 -2.32 11.95 5.39
C LEU A 249 -1.36 12.93 6.08
N GLN A 250 -1.78 13.53 7.20
CA GLN A 250 -0.99 14.40 8.08
C GLN A 250 -1.04 13.92 9.53
N TYR A 251 0.02 14.15 10.31
CA TYR A 251 0.10 13.69 11.71
C TYR A 251 -0.87 14.41 12.66
N ASN A 252 -1.13 15.70 12.45
CA ASN A 252 -2.06 16.42 13.32
C ASN A 252 -3.51 16.03 13.01
N ASP A 253 -4.36 16.14 14.03
CA ASP A 253 -5.81 16.01 13.88
C ASP A 253 -6.32 16.78 12.66
N TYR A 254 -7.27 16.17 11.97
CA TYR A 254 -7.81 16.67 10.72
C TYR A 254 -9.33 16.72 10.80
N THR A 255 -9.91 17.80 10.28
CA THR A 255 -11.35 17.95 10.09
C THR A 255 -11.64 18.19 8.62
N ALA A 256 -12.49 17.34 8.03
CA ALA A 256 -12.78 17.31 6.61
C ALA A 256 -13.77 18.39 6.17
N VAL A 257 -13.34 19.65 6.18
CA VAL A 257 -14.20 20.80 5.83
C VAL A 257 -14.55 20.81 4.34
N ASN A 258 -13.60 20.39 3.50
CA ASN A 258 -13.67 20.45 2.03
C ASN A 258 -14.07 19.13 1.37
N ALA A 259 -14.27 18.06 2.16
CA ALA A 259 -14.80 16.81 1.64
C ALA A 259 -16.16 16.99 0.96
N ARG A 260 -16.46 16.12 -0.01
CA ARG A 260 -17.71 16.15 -0.77
C ARG A 260 -18.92 16.10 0.16
N ALA A 261 -19.88 17.00 -0.04
CA ALA A 261 -21.15 16.97 0.72
C ALA A 261 -21.98 15.71 0.43
N VAL A 262 -21.87 15.19 -0.80
CA VAL A 262 -22.48 13.94 -1.23
C VAL A 262 -21.38 13.04 -1.77
N SER A 263 -21.25 11.87 -1.16
CA SER A 263 -20.32 10.83 -1.61
C SER A 263 -20.72 10.31 -2.99
N ILE A 264 -19.72 9.99 -3.82
CA ILE A 264 -19.91 9.27 -5.08
C ILE A 264 -20.07 7.75 -4.87
N ALA A 265 -19.77 7.27 -3.66
CA ALA A 265 -19.92 5.89 -3.23
C ALA A 265 -21.05 5.74 -2.19
N GLY A 266 -21.79 4.64 -2.27
CA GLY A 266 -22.85 4.26 -1.33
C GLY A 266 -23.81 3.24 -1.92
N GLY A 267 -24.85 2.88 -1.15
CA GLY A 267 -25.85 1.91 -1.59
C GLY A 267 -25.48 0.46 -1.30
N ASP A 268 -24.66 0.24 -0.27
CA ASP A 268 -24.39 -1.10 0.25
C ASP A 268 -25.64 -1.64 0.96
N PRO A 269 -26.00 -2.92 0.80
CA PRO A 269 -27.22 -3.47 1.41
C PRO A 269 -27.27 -3.42 2.94
N PHE A 270 -26.13 -3.25 3.61
CA PHE A 270 -26.05 -3.06 5.07
C PHE A 270 -26.17 -1.61 5.52
N GLU A 271 -26.31 -0.67 4.57
CA GLU A 271 -26.50 0.75 4.82
C GLU A 271 -27.95 1.14 4.47
N ASP A 272 -28.63 1.82 5.38
CA ASP A 272 -29.93 2.45 5.11
C ASP A 272 -29.79 3.85 4.49
N PHE A 273 -28.57 4.22 4.09
CA PHE A 273 -28.20 5.48 3.46
C PHE A 273 -27.28 5.26 2.25
N THR A 274 -27.27 6.22 1.33
CA THR A 274 -26.37 6.21 0.17
C THR A 274 -25.28 7.27 0.23
N ASN A 275 -25.36 8.21 1.17
CA ASN A 275 -24.36 9.26 1.32
C ASN A 275 -23.33 8.91 2.39
N ARG A 276 -22.19 8.36 1.96
CA ARG A 276 -21.02 8.08 2.82
C ARG A 276 -20.14 9.30 3.12
N SER A 277 -20.63 10.52 2.88
CA SER A 277 -19.86 11.73 3.16
C SER A 277 -19.41 11.78 4.62
N TYR A 278 -18.14 12.09 4.81
CA TYR A 278 -17.53 12.38 6.11
C TYR A 278 -17.27 13.88 6.30
N ARG A 279 -17.90 14.73 5.48
CA ARG A 279 -17.71 16.19 5.56
C ARG A 279 -18.05 16.72 6.94
N GLY A 280 -17.16 17.52 7.49
CA GLY A 280 -17.27 18.12 8.81
C GLY A 280 -16.89 17.19 9.97
N LYS A 281 -16.55 15.92 9.70
CA LYS A 281 -16.04 15.00 10.73
C LYS A 281 -14.54 15.18 10.92
N SER A 282 -14.09 14.76 12.10
CA SER A 282 -12.67 14.81 12.48
C SER A 282 -12.09 13.41 12.62
N THR A 283 -10.78 13.31 12.42
CA THR A 283 -9.96 12.13 12.67
C THR A 283 -8.62 12.53 13.29
N HIS A 284 -7.88 11.55 13.76
CA HIS A 284 -6.51 11.70 14.26
C HIS A 284 -5.64 10.56 13.71
N THR A 285 -4.33 10.65 13.91
CA THR A 285 -3.40 9.58 13.57
C THR A 285 -2.85 8.91 14.81
N THR A 286 -2.66 7.60 14.77
CA THR A 286 -2.15 6.85 15.92
C THR A 286 -0.68 7.14 16.20
N ASN A 287 0.12 7.48 15.19
CA ASN A 287 1.56 7.74 15.29
C ASN A 287 1.93 9.24 15.35
N ARG A 288 1.12 10.11 15.99
CA ARG A 288 1.47 11.54 16.19
C ARG A 288 2.82 11.73 16.90
N CYS A 289 3.21 10.76 17.72
CA CYS A 289 4.49 10.70 18.43
C CYS A 289 5.70 10.76 17.50
N ASP A 290 5.61 10.27 16.26
CA ASP A 290 6.69 10.37 15.26
C ASP A 290 7.01 11.85 14.93
N LEU A 291 5.98 12.68 14.71
CA LEU A 291 6.18 14.13 14.49
C LEU A 291 6.68 14.82 15.78
N THR A 292 6.19 14.41 16.96
CA THR A 292 6.68 14.98 18.24
C THR A 292 8.16 14.69 18.44
N MET A 293 8.62 13.46 18.19
CA MET A 293 10.03 13.09 18.25
C MET A 293 10.89 13.91 17.30
N LEU A 294 10.41 14.18 16.08
CA LEU A 294 11.10 15.03 15.11
C LEU A 294 11.17 16.49 15.59
N GLU A 295 10.07 17.05 16.10
CA GLU A 295 10.00 18.41 16.66
C GLU A 295 10.99 18.58 17.84
N GLU A 296 11.00 17.62 18.77
CA GLU A 296 11.90 17.60 19.93
C GLU A 296 13.37 17.45 19.51
N THR A 297 13.66 16.54 18.58
CA THR A 297 15.03 16.35 18.06
C THR A 297 15.52 17.61 17.38
N ARG A 298 14.72 18.23 16.49
CA ARG A 298 15.11 19.47 15.81
C ARG A 298 15.40 20.59 16.80
N LYS A 299 14.58 20.71 17.85
CA LYS A 299 14.81 21.69 18.92
C LYS A 299 16.11 21.42 19.67
N ALA A 300 16.35 20.17 20.08
CA ALA A 300 17.53 19.79 20.85
C ALA A 300 18.84 19.86 20.05
N MET A 301 18.80 19.61 18.73
CA MET A 301 19.96 19.78 17.86
C MET A 301 20.42 21.24 17.72
N GLY A 302 19.59 22.22 18.09
CA GLY A 302 20.03 23.63 18.21
C GLY A 302 20.57 24.24 16.93
N GLY A 303 20.03 23.85 15.77
CA GLY A 303 20.48 24.32 14.45
C GLY A 303 21.54 23.43 13.78
N LYS A 304 22.01 22.38 14.46
CA LYS A 304 22.82 21.33 13.81
C LYS A 304 21.98 20.50 12.84
N PRO A 305 22.59 19.87 11.82
CA PRO A 305 21.86 19.19 10.77
C PRO A 305 20.96 18.06 11.27
N VAL A 306 19.77 17.96 10.68
CA VAL A 306 18.79 16.88 10.89
C VAL A 306 18.48 16.22 9.56
N VAL A 307 18.79 14.92 9.45
CA VAL A 307 18.38 14.07 8.34
C VAL A 307 17.11 13.32 8.75
N LEU A 308 16.07 13.44 7.94
CA LEU A 308 14.82 12.71 8.11
C LEU A 308 14.80 11.47 7.21
N VAL A 309 14.47 10.33 7.79
CA VAL A 309 14.10 9.11 7.08
C VAL A 309 12.60 8.89 7.25
N LEU A 310 11.86 8.95 6.15
CA LEU A 310 10.42 8.69 6.10
C LEU A 310 10.17 7.32 5.46
N MET A 311 9.70 6.37 6.26
CA MET A 311 9.21 5.07 5.79
C MET A 311 7.76 5.23 5.34
N MET A 312 7.55 5.33 4.04
CA MET A 312 6.28 5.73 3.46
C MET A 312 5.47 4.52 2.99
N SER A 313 4.28 4.34 3.57
CA SER A 313 3.27 3.37 3.10
C SER A 313 2.14 4.05 2.32
N ASN A 314 1.89 5.33 2.57
CA ASN A 314 0.93 6.18 1.84
C ASN A 314 1.53 7.59 1.58
N PRO A 315 1.08 8.32 0.54
CA PRO A 315 1.52 9.69 0.32
C PRO A 315 1.34 10.55 1.57
N THR A 316 2.36 11.32 1.95
CA THR A 316 2.37 12.09 3.20
C THR A 316 2.30 13.60 2.91
N VAL A 317 1.48 14.34 3.66
CA VAL A 317 1.49 15.80 3.67
C VAL A 317 2.75 16.30 4.38
N MET A 318 3.71 16.78 3.60
CA MET A 318 5.07 17.10 4.09
C MET A 318 5.16 18.41 4.89
N LYS A 319 4.13 19.26 4.84
CA LYS A 319 4.10 20.65 5.35
C LYS A 319 4.58 20.85 6.79
N LYS A 320 4.40 19.85 7.66
CA LYS A 320 4.83 19.92 9.07
C LYS A 320 6.18 19.26 9.35
N ILE A 321 6.64 18.34 8.50
CA ILE A 321 7.88 17.59 8.70
C ILE A 321 9.05 18.16 7.89
N GLU A 322 8.81 18.65 6.68
CA GLU A 322 9.88 19.15 5.80
C GLU A 322 10.66 20.34 6.39
N PRO A 323 10.02 21.33 7.07
CA PRO A 323 10.76 22.42 7.70
C PRO A 323 11.64 21.99 8.89
N LEU A 324 11.46 20.78 9.41
CA LEU A 324 12.21 20.27 10.57
C LEU A 324 13.47 19.48 10.16
N ALA A 325 13.66 19.25 8.86
CA ALA A 325 14.74 18.45 8.31
C ALA A 325 15.54 19.23 7.27
N ASP A 326 16.86 19.06 7.27
CA ASP A 326 17.76 19.66 6.30
C ASP A 326 17.99 18.70 5.10
N ALA A 327 17.86 17.38 5.31
CA ALA A 327 17.77 16.40 4.22
C ALA A 327 16.65 15.39 4.50
N ILE A 328 16.01 14.88 3.45
CA ILE A 328 14.89 13.92 3.57
C ILE A 328 15.10 12.75 2.60
N LEU A 329 15.16 11.55 3.16
CA LEU A 329 15.18 10.28 2.45
C LEU A 329 13.83 9.57 2.65
N ILE A 330 13.17 9.20 1.57
CA ILE A 330 11.92 8.43 1.58
C ILE A 330 12.24 7.01 1.13
N GLY A 331 11.80 6.01 1.91
CA GLY A 331 11.87 4.61 1.51
C GLY A 331 10.56 3.87 1.77
N PHE A 332 10.47 2.65 1.24
CA PHE A 332 9.25 1.84 1.21
C PHE A 332 9.57 0.48 1.84
N ASP A 333 9.66 0.45 3.17
CA ASP A 333 10.06 -0.74 3.95
C ASP A 333 11.44 -1.31 3.54
N VAL A 334 12.48 -0.50 3.70
CA VAL A 334 13.88 -0.87 3.40
C VAL A 334 14.72 -0.91 4.67
N GLN A 335 15.80 -1.68 4.65
CA GLN A 335 16.66 -1.87 5.81
C GLN A 335 17.41 -0.59 6.19
N ALA A 336 17.58 -0.35 7.49
CA ALA A 336 18.35 0.74 8.06
C ALA A 336 19.75 0.92 7.43
N GLN A 337 20.43 -0.19 7.11
CA GLN A 337 21.76 -0.17 6.48
C GLN A 337 21.77 0.57 5.13
N ALA A 338 20.69 0.51 4.34
CA ALA A 338 20.61 1.20 3.06
C ALA A 338 20.60 2.72 3.24
N TYR A 339 19.85 3.23 4.22
CA TYR A 339 19.86 4.66 4.55
C TYR A 339 21.24 5.13 5.04
N ILE A 340 21.90 4.36 5.92
CA ILE A 340 23.23 4.73 6.42
C ILE A 340 24.28 4.71 5.31
N ASP A 341 24.20 3.78 4.37
CA ASP A 341 25.09 3.74 3.20
C ASP A 341 24.89 4.97 2.28
N ILE A 342 23.66 5.47 2.14
CA ILE A 342 23.38 6.71 1.41
C ILE A 342 23.89 7.94 2.18
N VAL A 343 23.54 8.06 3.46
CA VAL A 343 23.94 9.22 4.29
C VAL A 343 25.45 9.35 4.39
N SER A 344 26.19 8.23 4.44
CA SER A 344 27.67 8.20 4.45
C SER A 344 28.33 8.44 3.11
N GLY A 345 27.57 8.47 2.01
CA GLY A 345 28.10 8.64 0.66
C GLY A 345 28.67 7.36 0.04
N LYS A 346 28.37 6.19 0.62
CA LYS A 346 28.76 4.90 0.02
C LYS A 346 27.90 4.55 -1.20
N PHE A 347 26.67 5.05 -1.25
CA PHE A 347 25.79 4.91 -2.40
C PHE A 347 25.09 6.24 -2.69
N GLU A 348 25.10 6.66 -3.96
CA GLU A 348 24.40 7.85 -4.40
C GLU A 348 22.91 7.54 -4.62
N PRO A 349 21.97 8.34 -4.07
CA PRO A 349 20.55 8.11 -4.29
C PRO A 349 20.21 8.30 -5.78
N THR A 350 19.39 7.40 -6.30
CA THR A 350 19.01 7.39 -7.74
C THR A 350 17.52 7.19 -7.96
N ALA A 351 16.74 6.98 -6.89
CA ALA A 351 15.32 6.66 -7.01
C ALA A 351 14.48 7.91 -7.31
N LEU A 352 13.30 7.69 -7.88
CA LEU A 352 12.32 8.74 -8.18
C LEU A 352 10.99 8.40 -7.49
N LEU A 353 10.24 9.42 -7.09
CA LEU A 353 8.92 9.26 -6.46
C LEU A 353 7.96 8.51 -7.39
N PRO A 354 7.33 7.40 -6.93
CA PRO A 354 6.33 6.67 -7.71
C PRO A 354 4.93 7.30 -7.60
N VAL A 355 4.75 8.33 -6.78
CA VAL A 355 3.48 9.00 -6.49
C VAL A 355 3.70 10.51 -6.26
N GLN A 356 2.65 11.31 -6.42
CA GLN A 356 2.66 12.72 -6.03
C GLN A 356 2.51 12.86 -4.51
N LEU A 357 3.24 13.77 -3.87
CA LEU A 357 3.04 14.10 -2.46
C LEU A 357 2.17 15.35 -2.32
N PRO A 358 1.02 15.27 -1.62
CA PRO A 358 0.06 16.36 -1.56
C PRO A 358 0.60 17.57 -0.79
N ALA A 359 0.24 18.77 -1.26
CA ALA A 359 0.60 20.01 -0.59
C ALA A 359 -0.03 20.15 0.81
N ASP A 360 -1.26 19.66 0.97
CA ASP A 360 -2.09 19.72 2.16
C ASP A 360 -3.27 18.74 2.02
N MET A 361 -4.06 18.58 3.09
CA MET A 361 -5.27 17.75 3.03
C MET A 361 -6.34 18.32 2.09
N ASP A 362 -6.36 19.62 1.81
CA ASP A 362 -7.31 20.17 0.83
C ASP A 362 -7.00 19.66 -0.59
N ALA A 363 -5.70 19.58 -0.95
CA ALA A 363 -5.29 18.94 -2.20
C ALA A 363 -5.69 17.45 -2.27
N VAL A 364 -5.80 16.77 -1.13
CA VAL A 364 -6.30 15.38 -1.06
C VAL A 364 -7.81 15.34 -1.27
N GLU A 365 -8.58 16.27 -0.69
CA GLU A 365 -10.04 16.32 -0.89
C GLU A 365 -10.44 16.76 -2.31
N GLU A 366 -9.62 17.60 -2.95
CA GLU A 366 -9.86 18.14 -4.29
C GLU A 366 -9.48 17.18 -5.43
N HIS A 367 -8.65 16.17 -5.15
CA HIS A 367 -8.21 15.22 -6.18
C HIS A 367 -9.40 14.38 -6.69
N CYS A 368 -9.38 14.07 -7.98
CA CYS A 368 -10.33 13.18 -8.62
C CYS A 368 -9.83 11.74 -8.48
N GLU A 369 -10.67 10.88 -7.92
CA GLU A 369 -10.35 9.50 -7.56
C GLU A 369 -10.00 8.62 -8.79
N ASP A 370 -10.38 9.06 -10.00
CA ASP A 370 -10.19 8.40 -11.29
C ASP A 370 -9.16 9.07 -12.21
N LYS A 371 -8.57 10.20 -11.79
CA LYS A 371 -7.64 10.97 -12.63
C LYS A 371 -6.21 10.81 -12.13
N PRO A 372 -5.30 10.18 -12.89
CA PRO A 372 -3.92 10.06 -12.47
C PRO A 372 -3.25 11.43 -12.44
N ARG A 373 -2.41 11.65 -11.41
CA ARG A 373 -1.47 12.77 -11.30
C ARG A 373 -2.12 14.17 -11.25
N ASP A 374 -3.28 14.29 -10.64
CA ASP A 374 -4.03 15.55 -10.54
C ASP A 374 -3.91 16.25 -9.17
N ILE A 375 -3.05 15.73 -8.28
CA ILE A 375 -2.83 16.31 -6.95
C ILE A 375 -1.95 17.55 -7.05
N ARG A 376 -2.36 18.62 -6.37
CA ARG A 376 -1.49 19.78 -6.12
C ARG A 376 -0.34 19.37 -5.21
N CYS A 377 0.84 19.21 -5.80
CA CYS A 377 2.03 18.71 -5.11
C CYS A 377 2.62 19.72 -4.11
N TYR A 378 3.22 19.20 -3.04
CA TYR A 378 3.97 20.00 -2.07
C TYR A 378 5.22 20.64 -2.73
N ARG A 379 5.48 21.90 -2.37
CA ARG A 379 6.71 22.61 -2.70
C ARG A 379 7.48 22.88 -1.42
N ASP A 380 8.73 22.43 -1.37
CA ASP A 380 9.59 22.58 -0.19
C ASP A 380 10.26 23.97 -0.12
N ALA A 381 11.03 24.20 0.95
CA ALA A 381 11.75 25.46 1.16
C ALA A 381 12.85 25.74 0.13
N ASP A 382 13.35 24.71 -0.55
CA ASP A 382 14.40 24.79 -1.58
C ASP A 382 13.80 24.98 -2.99
N GLY A 383 12.47 24.98 -3.09
CA GLY A 383 11.73 25.16 -4.34
C GLY A 383 11.46 23.86 -5.10
N ASN A 384 11.86 22.70 -4.56
CA ASN A 384 11.56 21.39 -5.13
C ASN A 384 10.06 21.12 -5.09
N VAL A 385 9.54 20.44 -6.12
CA VAL A 385 8.14 20.01 -6.18
C VAL A 385 8.12 18.49 -6.12
N TYR A 386 7.44 17.93 -5.12
CA TYR A 386 7.38 16.49 -4.88
C TYR A 386 6.36 15.81 -5.78
N ASP A 387 6.59 15.92 -7.08
CA ASP A 387 5.77 15.35 -8.15
C ASP A 387 6.19 13.91 -8.46
N PHE A 388 5.36 13.23 -9.25
CA PHE A 388 5.71 11.94 -9.82
C PHE A 388 7.02 12.03 -10.62
N ALA A 389 7.88 11.02 -10.48
CA ALA A 389 9.21 10.96 -11.06
C ALA A 389 10.20 12.05 -10.54
N PHE A 390 9.94 12.70 -9.41
CA PHE A 390 10.90 13.60 -8.75
C PHE A 390 11.86 12.83 -7.83
N GLY A 391 13.13 13.24 -7.81
CA GLY A 391 14.15 12.74 -6.88
C GLY A 391 15.44 13.53 -7.04
N LEU A 392 16.29 13.47 -6.03
CA LEU A 392 17.59 14.11 -5.99
C LEU A 392 18.72 13.06 -5.97
N ASP A 393 19.82 13.38 -6.63
CA ASP A 393 21.15 12.77 -6.43
C ASP A 393 22.08 13.76 -5.69
N TRP A 394 23.39 13.53 -5.64
CA TRP A 394 24.29 14.48 -4.97
C TRP A 394 24.48 15.78 -5.74
N ASP A 395 24.30 15.76 -7.06
CA ASP A 395 24.48 16.92 -7.95
C ASP A 395 23.20 17.76 -8.10
N GLY A 396 22.04 17.23 -7.74
CA GLY A 396 20.78 17.97 -7.64
C GLY A 396 19.58 17.18 -8.11
N VAL A 397 18.68 17.83 -8.86
CA VAL A 397 17.48 17.19 -9.39
C VAL A 397 17.85 16.23 -10.50
N ILE A 398 17.43 14.97 -10.37
CA ILE A 398 17.63 13.95 -11.41
C ILE A 398 16.81 14.34 -12.65
N ASP A 399 17.46 14.39 -13.81
CA ASP A 399 16.84 14.63 -15.14
C ASP A 399 17.41 13.67 -16.20
N ASP A 400 17.20 12.37 -15.98
CA ASP A 400 17.62 11.30 -16.89
C ASP A 400 16.46 10.76 -17.76
N ASP A 401 16.75 9.74 -18.58
CA ASP A 401 15.78 9.16 -19.49
C ASP A 401 14.53 8.56 -18.81
N ARG A 402 14.60 8.21 -17.52
CA ARG A 402 13.44 7.73 -16.76
C ARG A 402 12.49 8.90 -16.52
N VAL A 403 13.00 10.05 -16.09
CA VAL A 403 12.20 11.26 -15.88
C VAL A 403 11.52 11.66 -17.18
N ARG A 404 12.27 11.74 -18.29
CA ARG A 404 11.76 12.10 -19.62
C ARG A 404 10.72 11.13 -20.17
N ARG A 405 10.82 9.84 -19.81
CA ARG A 405 9.89 8.81 -20.28
C ARG A 405 8.57 8.83 -19.51
N TYR A 406 8.63 9.10 -18.20
CA TYR A 406 7.51 8.87 -17.32
C TYR A 406 6.79 10.15 -16.88
N LYS A 407 7.47 11.31 -16.89
CA LYS A 407 6.88 12.63 -16.67
C LYS A 407 6.27 13.14 -17.96
#